data_AF-A0A956KF58-F1
#
_entry.id   AF-A0A956KF58-F1
#
_cell.length_a   1.000
_cell.length_b   1.000
_cell.length_c   1.000
_cell.angle_alpha   90.00
_cell.angle_beta   90.00
_cell.angle_gamma   90.00
#
_symmetry.space_group_name_H-M   'P 1'
#
loop_
_entity.id
_entity.type
_entity.pdbx_description
1 polymer ?
#
loop_
_entity_poly.entity_id
_entity_poly.type
_entity_poly.pdbx_seq_one_letter_code
_entity_poly.pdbx_strand_id
1 'polypeptide(L)'
;MKKRVFLNTVLPALLCTAVIAPGCEDEQAAAKQPDEDEASSEDANIKVELPPPPDFDEGKVADKWEDGSYSIYGLRNELEENVKAGDAGTEITVRGYVQEIYEPTPCPEGETCPPGKQPHIWIVDKPEEKGKKRAMMVVNYSFTISDFEADMWKDVPDVTFEKGQQYTIKGKFKRFSDTGFADHRGLLEFVSVKVADPETGSETWRAPPGAPWHPVTLAAQEEQQKKLIEKVNKDAANRG
;
A
#
# COMPACT_ATOMS: atom_id res chain seq x y z
N MET A 1 40.59 -41.99 -12.66
CA MET A 1 40.27 -43.05 -13.66
C MET A 1 38.82 -42.84 -14.09
N LYS A 2 38.55 -42.11 -15.18
CA LYS A 2 38.19 -42.65 -16.51
C LYS A 2 37.21 -43.85 -16.47
N LYS A 3 35.95 -43.62 -16.86
CA LYS A 3 35.40 -44.08 -18.15
C LYS A 3 34.00 -43.50 -18.42
N ARG A 4 33.88 -42.86 -19.59
CA ARG A 4 32.68 -42.51 -20.35
C ARG A 4 32.18 -43.75 -21.09
N VAL A 5 30.87 -43.88 -21.34
CA VAL A 5 30.25 -44.59 -22.49
C VAL A 5 28.89 -43.88 -22.75
N PHE A 6 28.76 -43.01 -23.77
CA PHE A 6 28.30 -43.25 -25.16
C PHE A 6 26.86 -43.83 -25.24
N LEU A 7 25.95 -43.55 -26.17
CA LEU A 7 25.67 -42.57 -27.24
C LEU A 7 24.45 -43.16 -27.98
N ASN A 8 23.51 -42.33 -28.44
CA ASN A 8 22.60 -42.52 -29.61
C ASN A 8 21.61 -41.34 -29.55
N THR A 9 21.58 -40.29 -30.38
CA THR A 9 21.82 -40.11 -31.82
C THR A 9 20.88 -40.92 -32.71
N VAL A 10 19.69 -40.35 -33.02
CA VAL A 10 19.07 -40.37 -34.36
C VAL A 10 18.32 -39.04 -34.55
N LEU A 11 18.56 -38.40 -35.71
CA LEU A 11 18.06 -37.10 -36.20
C LEU A 11 17.00 -37.36 -37.34
N PRO A 12 16.59 -36.39 -38.21
CA PRO A 12 15.31 -35.67 -38.28
C PRO A 12 14.45 -35.92 -39.57
N ALA A 13 13.26 -35.30 -39.71
CA ALA A 13 12.58 -34.91 -40.98
C ALA A 13 11.29 -34.14 -40.63
N LEU A 14 11.10 -32.83 -40.90
CA LEU A 14 10.87 -32.11 -42.17
C LEU A 14 9.65 -32.60 -42.99
N LEU A 15 8.54 -31.83 -42.98
CA LEU A 15 7.68 -31.67 -44.17
C LEU A 15 6.75 -30.43 -44.05
N CYS A 16 6.99 -29.44 -44.91
CA CYS A 16 6.06 -28.38 -45.28
C CYS A 16 4.99 -28.92 -46.24
N THR A 17 3.75 -28.45 -46.14
CA THR A 17 2.83 -28.36 -47.29
C THR A 17 1.80 -27.26 -47.06
N ALA A 18 2.01 -26.15 -47.76
CA ALA A 18 0.96 -25.21 -48.15
C ALA A 18 0.19 -25.82 -49.32
N VAL A 19 -1.15 -25.74 -49.29
CA VAL A 19 -2.00 -26.08 -50.43
C VAL A 19 -2.83 -24.85 -50.76
N ILE A 20 -2.47 -24.24 -51.89
CA ILE A 20 -3.20 -23.22 -52.62
C ILE A 20 -4.28 -23.94 -53.43
N ALA A 21 -5.54 -23.52 -53.31
CA ALA A 21 -6.62 -23.96 -54.19
C ALA A 21 -6.74 -23.01 -55.40
N PRO A 22 -6.88 -23.53 -56.64
CA PRO A 22 -7.17 -22.75 -57.85
C PRO A 22 -8.64 -22.87 -58.32
N GLY A 23 -9.12 -21.88 -59.08
CA GLY A 23 -10.37 -21.88 -59.87
C GLY A 23 -11.33 -20.74 -59.47
N CYS A 24 -11.82 -19.82 -60.32
CA CYS A 24 -11.90 -19.75 -61.79
C CYS A 24 -11.80 -18.29 -62.30
N GLU A 25 -11.28 -18.18 -63.53
CA GLU A 25 -11.45 -17.12 -64.55
C GLU A 25 -12.95 -16.81 -64.81
N ASP A 26 -13.45 -15.70 -65.36
CA ASP A 26 -13.03 -14.62 -66.30
C ASP A 26 -13.72 -13.32 -65.81
N GLU A 27 -13.33 -12.07 -66.10
CA GLU A 27 -13.41 -11.43 -67.42
C GLU A 27 -12.76 -10.03 -67.33
N GLN A 28 -11.85 -9.70 -68.25
CA GLN A 28 -11.32 -8.35 -68.46
C GLN A 28 -12.29 -7.54 -69.32
N ALA A 29 -12.73 -6.37 -68.83
CA ALA A 29 -13.24 -5.31 -69.69
C ALA A 29 -12.63 -3.97 -69.26
N ALA A 30 -11.79 -3.43 -70.15
CA ALA A 30 -11.21 -2.12 -70.07
C ALA A 30 -12.28 -1.02 -70.08
N ALA A 31 -12.15 -0.02 -69.19
CA ALA A 31 -12.79 1.28 -69.38
C ALA A 31 -12.02 2.38 -68.61
N LYS A 32 -11.24 3.14 -69.39
CA LYS A 32 -10.96 4.59 -69.33
C LYS A 32 -11.16 5.30 -67.98
N GLN A 33 -10.09 5.98 -67.54
CA GLN A 33 -10.19 7.20 -66.73
C GLN A 33 -11.15 8.19 -67.40
N PRO A 34 -12.01 8.87 -66.64
CA PRO A 34 -12.39 10.24 -66.94
C PRO A 34 -11.64 11.17 -65.98
N ASP A 35 -11.12 12.23 -66.60
CA ASP A 35 -10.55 13.40 -65.97
C ASP A 35 -11.50 14.05 -64.95
N GLU A 36 -10.83 14.81 -64.08
CA GLU A 36 -11.33 15.79 -63.13
C GLU A 36 -12.44 16.66 -63.75
N ASP A 37 -13.57 16.80 -63.06
CA ASP A 37 -14.23 18.09 -62.83
C ASP A 37 -15.46 17.91 -61.91
N GLU A 38 -15.47 18.70 -60.83
CA GLU A 38 -16.66 19.17 -60.13
C GLU A 38 -17.50 18.14 -59.34
N ALA A 39 -17.04 17.82 -58.12
CA ALA A 39 -17.93 17.46 -57.01
C ALA A 39 -17.45 18.13 -55.70
N SER A 40 -17.88 19.38 -55.54
CA SER A 40 -18.20 20.04 -54.25
C SER A 40 -17.29 19.74 -53.06
N SER A 41 -16.31 20.61 -52.89
CA SER A 41 -15.43 20.77 -51.73
C SER A 41 -16.16 21.25 -50.47
N GLU A 42 -17.03 20.43 -49.86
CA GLU A 42 -17.71 20.80 -48.60
C GLU A 42 -17.58 19.77 -47.45
N ASP A 43 -16.66 18.79 -47.53
CA ASP A 43 -16.37 17.86 -46.42
C ASP A 43 -14.93 17.97 -45.88
N ALA A 44 -14.25 19.09 -46.14
CA ALA A 44 -12.83 19.28 -45.82
C ALA A 44 -12.56 20.26 -44.66
N ASN A 45 -13.41 20.28 -43.62
CA ASN A 45 -13.09 21.12 -42.44
C ASN A 45 -13.65 20.63 -41.11
N ILE A 46 -13.62 19.32 -40.85
CA ILE A 46 -13.68 18.81 -39.47
C ILE A 46 -12.26 18.44 -39.09
N LYS A 47 -11.52 19.40 -38.52
CA LYS A 47 -10.31 19.09 -37.74
C LYS A 47 -10.75 18.29 -36.52
N VAL A 48 -10.75 16.96 -36.65
CA VAL A 48 -10.84 16.04 -35.52
C VAL A 48 -9.48 16.10 -34.82
N GLU A 49 -9.26 17.16 -34.04
CA GLU A 49 -8.15 17.19 -33.09
C GLU A 49 -8.50 16.18 -32.01
N LEU A 50 -7.84 15.02 -32.09
CA LEU A 50 -7.82 14.09 -30.97
C LEU A 50 -7.34 14.88 -29.75
N PRO A 51 -8.05 14.79 -28.60
CA PRO A 51 -7.55 15.41 -27.39
C PRO A 51 -6.10 14.94 -27.15
N PRO A 52 -5.25 15.80 -26.56
CA PRO A 52 -3.90 15.38 -26.22
C PRO A 52 -3.98 14.04 -25.48
N PRO A 53 -3.11 13.07 -25.84
CA PRO A 53 -3.12 11.77 -25.18
C PRO A 53 -3.08 12.01 -23.66
N PRO A 54 -3.90 11.29 -22.89
CA PRO A 54 -3.93 11.47 -21.45
C PRO A 54 -2.51 11.27 -20.92
N ASP A 55 -2.08 12.17 -20.06
CA ASP A 55 -0.78 12.03 -19.40
C ASP A 55 -0.88 10.90 -18.37
N PHE A 56 -0.29 9.76 -18.70
CA PHE A 56 -0.26 8.59 -17.82
C PHE A 56 0.75 8.76 -16.66
N ASP A 57 1.57 9.81 -16.68
CA ASP A 57 2.61 10.08 -15.68
C ASP A 57 2.14 10.98 -14.53
N GLU A 58 0.92 11.53 -14.57
CA GLU A 58 0.37 12.42 -13.52
C GLU A 58 0.36 11.80 -12.11
N GLY A 59 0.43 10.47 -12.00
CA GLY A 59 0.48 9.72 -10.73
C GLY A 59 1.86 9.24 -10.30
N LYS A 60 2.93 9.47 -11.08
CA LYS A 60 4.28 9.08 -10.68
C LYS A 60 4.85 10.10 -9.68
N VAL A 61 5.25 9.60 -8.52
CA VAL A 61 5.96 10.35 -7.48
C VAL A 61 7.32 9.69 -7.30
N ALA A 62 8.32 10.42 -6.83
CA ALA A 62 9.61 9.83 -6.50
C ALA A 62 9.43 8.69 -5.48
N ASP A 63 10.17 7.59 -5.60
CA ASP A 63 10.02 6.43 -4.71
C ASP A 63 10.33 6.78 -3.24
N LYS A 64 11.21 7.75 -3.03
CA LYS A 64 11.55 8.33 -1.74
C LYS A 64 11.52 9.84 -1.81
N TRP A 65 11.20 10.45 -0.68
CA TRP A 65 11.32 11.87 -0.44
C TRP A 65 12.77 12.26 -0.16
N GLU A 66 13.06 13.55 -0.22
CA GLU A 66 14.40 14.14 0.03
C GLU A 66 14.98 13.78 1.42
N ASP A 67 14.12 13.47 2.39
CA ASP A 67 14.50 13.06 3.75
C ASP A 67 14.77 11.55 3.88
N GLY A 68 14.67 10.80 2.79
CA GLY A 68 14.81 9.34 2.75
C GLY A 68 13.56 8.57 3.18
N SER A 69 12.46 9.25 3.54
CA SER A 69 11.18 8.60 3.79
C SER A 69 10.57 8.09 2.48
N TYR A 70 9.85 6.97 2.54
CA TYR A 70 9.21 6.39 1.37
C TYR A 70 7.95 7.18 0.98
N SER A 71 7.72 7.30 -0.33
CA SER A 71 6.40 7.65 -0.85
C SER A 71 5.51 6.41 -0.94
N ILE A 72 4.21 6.60 -1.03
CA ILE A 72 3.24 5.52 -1.20
C ILE A 72 3.43 4.86 -2.57
N TYR A 73 3.71 5.65 -3.60
CA TYR A 73 4.09 5.16 -4.92
C TYR A 73 5.31 4.21 -4.84
N GLY A 74 6.40 4.65 -4.19
CA GLY A 74 7.63 3.86 -4.08
C GLY A 74 7.43 2.53 -3.35
N LEU A 75 6.65 2.54 -2.27
CA LEU A 75 6.33 1.30 -1.53
C LEU A 75 5.58 0.29 -2.39
N ARG A 76 4.69 0.77 -3.25
CA ARG A 76 3.88 -0.06 -4.14
C ARG A 76 4.62 -0.48 -5.40
N ASN A 77 5.64 0.26 -5.81
CA ASN A 77 6.48 -0.12 -6.94
C ASN A 77 7.26 -1.42 -6.62
N GLU A 78 7.83 -1.51 -5.41
CA GLU A 78 8.52 -2.70 -4.89
C GLU A 78 7.65 -3.46 -3.87
N LEU A 79 6.36 -3.63 -4.18
CA LEU A 79 5.34 -4.15 -3.24
C LEU A 79 5.75 -5.46 -2.55
N GLU A 80 6.16 -6.48 -3.31
CA GLU A 80 6.44 -7.81 -2.74
C GLU A 80 7.67 -7.81 -1.82
N GLU A 81 8.70 -7.04 -2.16
CA GLU A 81 9.92 -6.94 -1.35
C GLU A 81 9.66 -6.16 -0.07
N ASN A 82 8.96 -5.03 -0.17
CA ASN A 82 8.62 -4.20 1.00
C ASN A 82 7.65 -4.91 1.94
N VAL A 83 6.67 -5.67 1.41
CA VAL A 83 5.77 -6.50 2.24
C VAL A 83 6.56 -7.58 2.97
N LYS A 84 7.46 -8.29 2.28
CA LYS A 84 8.31 -9.29 2.91
C LYS A 84 9.19 -8.69 4.01
N ALA A 85 9.73 -7.49 3.80
CA ALA A 85 10.51 -6.78 4.80
C ALA A 85 9.66 -6.38 6.03
N GLY A 86 8.44 -5.90 5.81
CA GLY A 86 7.52 -5.53 6.90
C GLY A 86 6.96 -6.74 7.66
N ASP A 87 6.72 -7.86 6.98
CA ASP A 87 6.35 -9.15 7.60
C ASP A 87 7.52 -9.70 8.43
N ALA A 88 8.77 -9.45 8.02
CA ALA A 88 9.96 -9.74 8.81
C ALA A 88 10.16 -8.77 10.00
N GLY A 89 9.29 -7.78 10.16
CA GLY A 89 9.30 -6.81 11.25
C GLY A 89 10.09 -5.54 10.98
N THR A 90 10.53 -5.29 9.73
CA THR A 90 11.26 -4.08 9.36
C THR A 90 10.35 -2.86 9.43
N GLU A 91 10.79 -1.85 10.18
CA GLU A 91 10.09 -0.56 10.28
C GLU A 91 10.58 0.38 9.17
N ILE A 92 9.62 0.95 8.45
CA ILE A 92 9.87 1.96 7.41
C ILE A 92 9.26 3.30 7.82
N THR A 93 9.81 4.37 7.27
CA THR A 93 9.25 5.72 7.43
C THR A 93 8.56 6.13 6.14
N VAL A 94 7.31 6.55 6.25
CA VAL A 94 6.45 6.96 5.13
C VAL A 94 5.98 8.38 5.37
N ARG A 95 5.98 9.20 4.32
CA ARG A 95 5.47 10.57 4.41
C ARG A 95 4.33 10.75 3.42
N GLY A 96 3.21 11.30 3.89
CA GLY A 96 2.01 11.48 3.09
C GLY A 96 0.99 12.42 3.75
N TYR A 97 0.01 12.85 2.95
CA TYR A 97 -1.10 13.71 3.36
C TYR A 97 -2.30 12.88 3.77
N VAL A 98 -2.98 13.26 4.85
CA VAL A 98 -4.19 12.57 5.30
C VAL A 98 -5.37 12.94 4.39
N GLN A 99 -5.84 12.00 3.60
CA GLN A 99 -6.99 12.20 2.71
C GLN A 99 -8.31 12.06 3.47
N GLU A 100 -8.43 11.00 4.28
CA GLU A 100 -9.68 10.63 4.95
C GLU A 100 -9.36 9.94 6.28
N ILE A 101 -10.18 10.20 7.29
CA ILE A 101 -10.11 9.58 8.61
C ILE A 101 -11.39 8.78 8.77
N TYR A 102 -11.28 7.50 9.16
CA TYR A 102 -12.45 6.69 9.42
C TYR A 102 -13.17 7.21 10.67
N GLU A 103 -14.41 7.64 10.47
CA GLU A 103 -15.33 8.05 11.53
C GLU A 103 -16.49 7.04 11.56
N PRO A 104 -16.76 6.37 12.69
CA PRO A 104 -17.92 5.49 12.83
C PRO A 104 -19.20 6.27 12.54
N THR A 105 -20.08 5.70 11.71
CA THR A 105 -21.38 6.33 11.42
C THR A 105 -22.20 6.39 12.71
N PRO A 106 -22.78 7.56 13.06
CA PRO A 106 -23.59 7.68 14.26
C PRO A 106 -24.82 6.79 14.14
N CYS A 107 -25.14 6.13 15.24
CA CYS A 107 -26.30 5.26 15.33
C CYS A 107 -27.59 6.08 15.44
N PRO A 108 -28.63 5.76 14.65
CA PRO A 108 -29.95 6.30 14.91
C PRO A 108 -30.41 5.90 16.31
N GLU A 109 -31.10 6.80 17.00
CA GLU A 109 -31.57 6.57 18.37
C GLU A 109 -32.50 5.36 18.44
N GLY A 110 -32.18 4.39 19.31
CA GLY A 110 -33.01 3.22 19.59
C GLY A 110 -32.58 1.90 18.93
N GLU A 111 -31.54 1.90 18.08
CA GLU A 111 -31.03 0.67 17.43
C GLU A 111 -29.69 0.20 18.00
N THR A 112 -29.49 -1.13 18.06
CA THR A 112 -28.20 -1.72 18.41
C THR A 112 -27.31 -1.73 17.17
N CYS A 113 -26.38 -0.79 17.10
CA CYS A 113 -25.40 -0.78 16.02
C CYS A 113 -24.32 -1.84 16.19
N PRO A 114 -23.74 -2.31 15.08
CA PRO A 114 -22.44 -2.95 15.11
C PRO A 114 -21.41 -2.01 15.75
N PRO A 115 -20.46 -2.52 16.55
CA PRO A 115 -19.36 -1.70 17.04
C PRO A 115 -18.63 -1.07 15.84
N GLY A 116 -18.22 0.20 15.99
CA GLY A 116 -17.43 0.88 14.97
C GLY A 116 -16.21 0.05 14.59
N LYS A 117 -15.79 0.12 13.32
CA LYS A 117 -14.52 -0.52 12.94
C LYS A 117 -13.38 0.14 13.72
N GLN A 118 -12.28 -0.59 13.88
CA GLN A 118 -11.08 -0.01 14.46
C GLN A 118 -10.64 1.25 13.68
N PRO A 119 -10.12 2.26 14.39
CA PRO A 119 -9.72 3.52 13.78
C PRO A 119 -8.61 3.29 12.75
N HIS A 120 -8.83 3.78 11.52
CA HIS A 120 -7.85 3.76 10.44
C HIS A 120 -7.93 5.07 9.64
N ILE A 121 -6.84 5.44 8.97
CA ILE A 121 -6.76 6.62 8.10
C ILE A 121 -6.32 6.22 6.70
N TRP A 122 -6.59 7.10 5.75
CA TRP A 122 -6.17 6.99 4.37
C TRP A 122 -5.22 8.12 4.04
N ILE A 123 -3.97 7.80 3.68
CA ILE A 123 -2.95 8.79 3.31
C ILE A 123 -2.63 8.73 1.82
N VAL A 124 -2.23 9.86 1.22
CA VAL A 124 -1.89 10.03 -0.21
C VAL A 124 -0.56 10.77 -0.38
N ASP A 125 0.10 10.63 -1.52
CA ASP A 125 1.39 11.31 -1.78
C ASP A 125 1.21 12.80 -2.08
N LYS A 126 0.12 13.17 -2.76
CA LYS A 126 -0.22 14.56 -3.12
C LYS A 126 -1.54 15.00 -2.48
N PRO A 127 -1.68 16.26 -2.05
CA PRO A 127 -2.90 16.73 -1.40
C PRO A 127 -4.12 16.77 -2.35
N GLU A 128 -3.91 16.92 -3.67
CA GLU A 128 -5.00 16.91 -4.65
C GLU A 128 -5.47 15.49 -5.02
N GLU A 129 -4.70 14.46 -4.68
CA GLU A 129 -5.03 13.08 -5.00
C GLU A 129 -6.18 12.59 -4.13
N LYS A 130 -7.29 12.27 -4.80
CA LYS A 130 -8.46 11.67 -4.16
C LYS A 130 -8.67 10.25 -4.64
N GLY A 131 -9.10 9.41 -3.71
CA GLY A 131 -9.67 8.10 -3.97
C GLY A 131 -8.93 6.96 -3.26
N LYS A 132 -9.70 6.00 -2.76
CA LYS A 132 -9.21 4.81 -2.04
C LYS A 132 -8.22 3.95 -2.84
N LYS A 133 -8.13 4.15 -4.16
CA LYS A 133 -7.16 3.44 -5.00
C LYS A 133 -5.74 4.00 -4.90
N ARG A 134 -5.61 5.31 -4.71
CA ARG A 134 -4.32 5.98 -4.55
C ARG A 134 -3.94 6.06 -3.09
N ALA A 135 -4.92 6.22 -2.21
CA ALA A 135 -4.66 6.22 -0.78
C ALA A 135 -4.11 4.87 -0.27
N MET A 136 -3.23 4.96 0.72
CA MET A 136 -2.78 3.83 1.53
C MET A 136 -3.46 3.86 2.89
N MET A 137 -3.89 2.70 3.36
CA MET A 137 -4.49 2.56 4.68
C MET A 137 -3.40 2.55 5.75
N VAL A 138 -3.56 3.36 6.78
CA VAL A 138 -2.77 3.27 8.02
C VAL A 138 -3.70 2.80 9.12
N VAL A 139 -3.31 1.72 9.78
CA VAL A 139 -4.12 1.03 10.80
C VAL A 139 -3.39 1.01 12.14
N ASN A 140 -4.11 0.73 13.22
CA ASN A 140 -3.55 0.55 14.58
C ASN A 140 -2.88 1.81 15.16
N TYR A 141 -3.37 3.00 14.78
CA TYR A 141 -2.86 4.26 15.35
C TYR A 141 -3.57 4.67 16.66
N SER A 142 -4.64 3.99 17.04
CA SER A 142 -5.40 4.27 18.26
C SER A 142 -5.98 2.96 18.79
N PHE A 143 -5.90 2.77 20.11
CA PHE A 143 -6.33 1.57 20.81
C PHE A 143 -7.34 1.93 21.91
N THR A 144 -8.26 1.01 22.18
CA THR A 144 -9.17 1.12 23.32
C THR A 144 -8.41 0.81 24.60
N ILE A 145 -8.26 1.81 25.46
CA ILE A 145 -7.63 1.67 26.78
C ILE A 145 -8.71 1.25 27.78
N SER A 146 -8.43 0.21 28.57
CA SER A 146 -9.36 -0.24 29.61
C SER A 146 -9.35 0.71 30.81
N ASP A 147 -10.45 0.78 31.56
CA ASP A 147 -10.57 1.65 32.75
C ASP A 147 -9.47 1.37 33.80
N PHE A 148 -9.00 0.12 33.89
CA PHE A 148 -7.93 -0.28 34.82
C PHE A 148 -6.55 0.24 34.40
N GLU A 149 -6.36 0.52 33.12
CA GLU A 149 -5.10 1.04 32.57
C GLU A 149 -5.14 2.56 32.39
N ALA A 150 -6.30 3.20 32.54
CA ALA A 150 -6.48 4.63 32.34
C ALA A 150 -5.44 5.46 33.09
N ASP A 151 -5.16 5.12 34.36
CA ASP A 151 -4.15 5.78 35.20
C ASP A 151 -2.74 5.79 34.61
N MET A 152 -2.36 4.72 33.90
CA MET A 152 -1.05 4.59 33.25
C MET A 152 -0.92 5.49 32.02
N TRP A 153 -2.04 5.86 31.40
CA TRP A 153 -2.09 6.59 30.14
C TRP A 153 -2.47 8.06 30.29
N LYS A 154 -2.83 8.53 31.50
CA LYS A 154 -3.30 9.91 31.74
C LYS A 154 -2.36 11.00 31.23
N ASP A 155 -1.06 10.78 31.37
CA ASP A 155 -0.03 11.77 31.02
C ASP A 155 0.53 11.56 29.59
N VAL A 156 0.07 10.52 28.88
CA VAL A 156 0.54 10.20 27.52
C VAL A 156 -0.39 10.87 26.52
N PRO A 157 0.08 11.82 25.70
CA PRO A 157 -0.76 12.50 24.73
C PRO A 157 -1.18 11.55 23.60
N ASP A 158 -2.44 11.64 23.20
CA ASP A 158 -2.98 10.88 22.09
C ASP A 158 -2.31 11.24 20.75
N VAL A 159 -2.38 10.29 19.81
CA VAL A 159 -2.02 10.49 18.42
C VAL A 159 -3.27 10.90 17.65
N THR A 160 -3.33 12.15 17.23
CA THR A 160 -4.41 12.71 16.42
C THR A 160 -3.90 13.13 15.05
N PHE A 161 -4.75 12.94 14.04
CA PHE A 161 -4.47 13.32 12.66
C PHE A 161 -5.50 14.33 12.18
N GLU A 162 -5.07 15.30 11.40
CA GLU A 162 -5.93 16.27 10.75
C GLU A 162 -6.02 16.00 9.25
N LYS A 163 -7.23 16.12 8.69
CA LYS A 163 -7.46 15.95 7.25
C LYS A 163 -6.72 17.05 6.48
N GLY A 164 -6.00 16.65 5.43
CA GLY A 164 -5.22 17.53 4.56
C GLY A 164 -3.80 17.84 5.04
N GLN A 165 -3.45 17.48 6.28
CA GLN A 165 -2.11 17.73 6.82
C GLN A 165 -1.13 16.62 6.43
N GLN A 166 0.13 16.99 6.22
CA GLN A 166 1.21 16.03 5.94
C GLN A 166 1.82 15.53 7.24
N TYR A 167 2.01 14.22 7.34
CA TYR A 167 2.66 13.57 8.47
C TYR A 167 3.77 12.63 8.01
N THR A 168 4.76 12.45 8.87
CA THR A 168 5.80 11.43 8.72
C THR A 168 5.50 10.31 9.71
N ILE A 169 5.11 9.16 9.18
CA ILE A 169 4.63 8.00 9.94
C ILE A 169 5.66 6.87 9.81
N LYS A 170 6.07 6.32 10.94
CA LYS A 170 6.84 5.10 11.00
C LYS A 170 5.90 3.92 11.21
N GLY A 171 6.08 2.87 10.41
CA GLY A 171 5.23 1.69 10.48
C GLY A 171 5.84 0.49 9.77
N LYS A 172 5.14 -0.64 9.83
CA LYS A 172 5.49 -1.87 9.11
C LYS A 172 4.57 -2.00 7.92
N PHE A 173 5.14 -2.14 6.72
CA PHE A 173 4.36 -2.30 5.50
C PHE A 173 3.98 -3.76 5.30
N LYS A 174 2.68 -4.07 5.41
CA LYS A 174 2.16 -5.43 5.36
C LYS A 174 0.94 -5.48 4.44
N ARG A 175 0.54 -6.67 3.99
CA ARG A 175 -0.78 -6.84 3.33
C ARG A 175 -1.90 -7.11 4.33
N PHE A 176 -1.55 -7.69 5.47
CA PHE A 176 -2.46 -8.07 6.54
C PHE A 176 -1.94 -7.49 7.84
N SER A 177 -2.77 -6.75 8.58
CA SER A 177 -2.40 -6.28 9.92
C SER A 177 -2.64 -7.36 10.96
N ASP A 178 -2.00 -7.22 12.11
CA ASP A 178 -2.17 -8.16 13.23
C ASP A 178 -3.60 -8.06 13.83
N THR A 179 -4.31 -6.99 13.49
CA THR A 179 -5.70 -6.70 13.92
C THR A 179 -6.77 -7.07 12.88
N GLY A 180 -6.38 -7.68 11.76
CA GLY A 180 -7.33 -8.22 10.78
C GLY A 180 -7.73 -7.27 9.64
N PHE A 181 -7.06 -6.14 9.46
CA PHE A 181 -7.18 -5.36 8.23
C PHE A 181 -6.39 -6.01 7.10
N ALA A 182 -6.90 -5.88 5.88
CA ALA A 182 -6.22 -6.37 4.69
C ALA A 182 -6.37 -5.39 3.53
N ASP A 183 -5.27 -5.14 2.82
CA ASP A 183 -5.29 -4.49 1.50
C ASP A 183 -4.28 -5.18 0.57
N HIS A 184 -4.75 -5.62 -0.59
CA HIS A 184 -3.93 -6.21 -1.64
C HIS A 184 -2.75 -5.32 -2.09
N ARG A 185 -2.89 -3.99 -1.99
CA ARG A 185 -1.86 -3.00 -2.34
C ARG A 185 -0.97 -2.60 -1.17
N GLY A 186 -1.06 -3.34 -0.07
CA GLY A 186 -0.37 -3.06 1.16
C GLY A 186 -1.07 -2.00 2.01
N LEU A 187 -0.91 -2.15 3.31
CA LEU A 187 -1.29 -1.24 4.37
C LEU A 187 -0.06 -0.96 5.24
N LEU A 188 -0.13 0.14 5.98
CA LEU A 188 0.90 0.51 6.95
C LEU A 188 0.36 0.23 8.35
N GLU A 189 0.96 -0.73 9.03
CA GLU A 189 0.73 -0.96 10.45
C GLU A 189 1.51 0.10 11.24
N PHE A 190 0.78 0.97 11.93
CA PHE A 190 1.34 2.12 12.61
C PHE A 190 2.27 1.70 13.75
N VAL A 191 3.42 2.38 13.89
CA VAL A 191 4.32 2.23 15.04
C VAL A 191 4.44 3.55 15.79
N SER A 192 4.79 4.63 15.08
CA SER A 192 4.89 5.97 15.64
C SER A 192 4.72 7.05 14.58
N VAL A 193 4.37 8.27 14.99
CA VAL A 193 4.33 9.45 14.13
C VAL A 193 5.35 10.48 14.62
N LYS A 194 5.97 11.19 13.68
CA LYS A 194 6.84 12.32 14.00
C LYS A 194 5.97 13.54 14.31
N VAL A 195 6.05 14.03 15.54
CA VAL A 195 5.31 15.21 16.01
C VAL A 195 6.30 16.28 16.40
N ALA A 196 6.11 17.50 15.89
CA ALA A 196 6.82 18.66 16.38
C ALA A 196 6.20 19.09 17.71
N ASP A 197 7.02 19.17 18.75
CA ASP A 197 6.59 19.72 20.03
C ASP A 197 6.28 21.22 19.85
N PRO A 198 5.06 21.68 20.21
CA PRO A 198 4.66 23.07 20.05
C PRO A 198 5.53 24.05 20.86
N GLU A 199 6.17 23.60 21.95
CA GLU A 199 6.96 24.48 22.82
C GLU A 199 8.43 24.55 22.41
N THR A 200 9.01 23.43 21.98
CA THR A 200 10.45 23.32 21.70
C THR A 200 10.78 23.27 20.22
N GLY A 201 9.79 23.09 19.34
CA GLY A 201 10.00 22.86 17.91
C GLY A 201 10.79 21.59 17.61
N SER A 202 11.04 20.74 18.62
CA SER A 202 11.81 19.52 18.47
C SER A 202 10.90 18.40 17.95
N GLU A 203 11.38 17.68 16.94
CA GLU A 203 10.63 16.59 16.35
C GLU A 203 10.85 15.31 17.14
N THR A 204 9.80 14.78 17.75
CA THR A 204 9.84 13.55 18.55
C THR A 204 8.95 12.47 17.94
N TRP A 205 9.36 11.21 18.08
CA TRP A 205 8.55 10.07 17.66
C TRP A 205 7.55 9.74 18.76
N ARG A 206 6.26 9.79 18.42
CA ARG A 206 5.16 9.47 19.34
C ARG A 206 4.49 8.18 18.91
N ALA A 207 4.56 7.17 19.76
CA ALA A 207 3.78 5.94 19.63
C ALA A 207 2.37 6.16 20.21
N PRO A 208 1.36 5.39 19.78
CA PRO A 208 0.00 5.60 20.25
C PRO A 208 -0.18 4.96 21.63
N PRO A 209 -0.98 5.57 22.51
CA PRO A 209 -1.23 4.98 23.82
C PRO A 209 -2.04 3.69 23.68
N GLY A 210 -1.84 2.77 24.62
CA GLY A 210 -2.43 1.43 24.59
C GLY A 210 -1.77 0.45 23.61
N ALA A 211 -0.80 0.88 22.80
CA ALA A 211 -0.10 -0.04 21.90
C ALA A 211 0.79 -1.03 22.68
N PRO A 212 0.87 -2.30 22.22
CA PRO A 212 1.74 -3.30 22.85
C PRO A 212 3.24 -3.01 22.69
N TRP A 213 3.62 -2.23 21.67
CA TRP A 213 5.01 -1.77 21.44
C TRP A 213 5.30 -0.40 22.07
N HIS A 214 4.35 0.22 22.77
CA HIS A 214 4.58 1.50 23.41
C HIS A 214 5.59 1.36 24.56
N PRO A 215 6.55 2.29 24.75
CA PRO A 215 7.58 2.18 25.79
C PRO A 215 7.03 1.94 27.20
N VAL A 216 5.92 2.60 27.55
CA VAL A 216 5.22 2.40 28.84
C VAL A 216 4.73 0.96 29.00
N THR A 217 4.13 0.38 27.96
CA THR A 217 3.64 -1.00 27.97
C THR A 217 4.79 -2.00 28.09
N LEU A 218 5.88 -1.76 27.35
CA LEU A 218 7.07 -2.63 27.39
C LEU A 218 7.70 -2.65 28.79
N ALA A 219 7.85 -1.48 29.42
CA ALA A 219 8.36 -1.38 30.78
C ALA A 219 7.48 -2.13 31.80
N ALA A 220 6.16 -2.01 31.68
CA ALA A 220 5.23 -2.74 32.55
C ALA A 220 5.31 -4.27 32.35
N GLN A 221 5.43 -4.74 31.10
CA GLN A 221 5.59 -6.15 30.77
C GLN A 221 6.91 -6.73 31.31
N GLU A 222 8.02 -6.00 31.17
CA GLU A 222 9.33 -6.40 31.70
C GLU A 222 9.31 -6.53 33.23
N GLU A 223 8.65 -5.60 33.93
CA GLU A 223 8.49 -5.67 35.37
C GLU A 223 7.65 -6.90 35.80
N GLN A 224 6.56 -7.17 35.11
CA GLN A 224 5.72 -8.35 35.35
C GLN A 224 6.49 -9.64 35.09
N GLN A 225 7.24 -9.72 33.99
CA GLN A 225 8.06 -10.87 33.65
C GLN A 225 9.14 -11.10 34.73
N LYS A 226 9.79 -10.04 35.21
CA LYS A 226 10.77 -10.13 36.30
C LYS A 226 10.15 -10.67 37.58
N LYS A 227 8.98 -10.17 37.98
CA LYS A 227 8.24 -10.65 39.16
C LYS A 227 7.85 -12.13 39.02
N LEU A 228 7.45 -12.56 37.82
CA LEU A 228 7.12 -13.95 37.55
C LEU A 228 8.35 -14.86 37.66
N ILE A 229 9.48 -14.46 37.08
CA ILE A 229 10.74 -15.21 37.16
C ILE A 229 11.19 -15.35 38.62
N GLU A 230 11.12 -14.27 39.41
CA GLU A 230 11.46 -14.32 40.83
C GLU A 230 10.55 -15.28 41.61
N LYS A 231 9.24 -15.23 41.34
CA LYS A 231 8.27 -16.15 41.95
C LYS A 231 8.54 -17.60 41.57
N VAL A 232 8.78 -17.89 40.29
CA VAL A 232 9.10 -19.24 39.81
C VAL A 232 10.38 -19.77 40.44
N ASN A 233 11.43 -18.94 40.53
CA ASN A 233 12.68 -19.33 41.18
C ASN A 233 12.50 -19.61 42.67
N LYS A 234 11.69 -18.80 43.36
CA LYS A 234 11.36 -19.01 44.79
C LYS A 234 10.54 -20.28 45.00
N ASP A 235 9.57 -20.54 44.15
CA ASP A 235 8.73 -21.75 44.21
C ASP A 235 9.53 -23.01 43.88
N ALA A 236 10.49 -22.93 42.95
CA ALA A 236 11.42 -24.02 42.65
C ALA A 236 12.36 -24.32 43.82
N ALA A 237 12.89 -23.28 44.49
CA ALA A 237 13.74 -23.44 45.67
C ALA A 237 12.99 -24.06 46.86
N ASN A 238 11.68 -23.85 46.97
CA ASN A 238 10.85 -24.44 48.04
C ASN A 238 10.39 -25.88 47.74
N ARG A 239 10.62 -26.40 46.53
CA ARG A 239 10.19 -27.75 46.10
C ARG A 239 11.33 -28.77 46.02
N GLY A 240 12.58 -28.34 46.18
CA GLY A 240 13.77 -29.21 46.29
C GLY A 240 14.13 -29.45 47.75
#